data_AF-A0A132T671-F1
#
_entry.id   AF-A0A132T671-F1
#
_cell.length_a   1.000
_cell.length_b   1.000
_cell.length_c   1.000
_cell.angle_alpha   90.00
_cell.angle_beta   90.00
_cell.angle_gamma   90.00
#
_symmetry.space_group_name_H-M   'P 1'
#
loop_
_entity.id
_entity.type
_entity.pdbx_description
1 polymer ?
#
loop_
_entity_poly.entity_id
_entity_poly.type
_entity_poly.pdbx_seq_one_letter_code
_entity_poly.pdbx_strand_id
1 'polypeptide(L)'
;MTRPDPADPTLWPQREALKSALQYPALAGPVFDSLAAESFTHPGYTAVRAAIEAAGGTASGVTGAQWIEMVREQVATPEAASLVNELGVEAINADDERLPRYIGGVLARLQEVWIGRQIAEVKSKLQRMSPVEQGDEYHALFGDLVAMEAYRRSLLEQASGNDLTA
;
A
#
# COMPACT_ATOMS: atom_id res chain seq x y z
N MET A 1 6.47 9.49 18.76
CA MET A 1 5.56 8.60 17.99
C MET A 1 5.87 7.16 18.37
N THR A 2 4.87 6.31 18.60
CA THR A 2 5.11 4.87 18.83
C THR A 2 5.70 4.24 17.57
N ARG A 3 6.70 3.36 17.69
CA ARG A 3 7.29 2.66 16.54
C ARG A 3 6.35 1.54 16.07
N PRO A 4 6.23 1.32 14.74
CA PRO A 4 5.52 0.15 14.24
C PRO A 4 6.25 -1.12 14.68
N ASP A 5 5.50 -2.14 15.10
CA ASP A 5 6.05 -3.46 15.40
C ASP A 5 6.35 -4.20 14.07
N PRO A 6 7.61 -4.56 13.77
CA PRO A 6 7.96 -5.30 12.56
C PRO A 6 7.35 -6.69 12.50
N ALA A 7 6.96 -7.28 13.64
CA ALA A 7 6.38 -8.62 13.71
C ALA A 7 4.85 -8.62 13.55
N ASP A 8 4.20 -7.46 13.48
CA ASP A 8 2.75 -7.37 13.32
C ASP A 8 2.34 -7.76 11.88
N PRO A 9 1.61 -8.88 11.67
CA PRO A 9 1.24 -9.35 10.34
C PRO A 9 0.25 -8.40 9.62
N THR A 10 -0.48 -7.56 10.36
CA THR A 10 -1.39 -6.56 9.77
C THR A 10 -0.64 -5.36 9.18
N LEU A 11 0.58 -5.13 9.67
CA LEU A 11 1.47 -4.06 9.25
C LEU A 11 2.51 -4.53 8.22
N TRP A 12 2.69 -5.84 8.07
CA TRP A 12 3.66 -6.42 7.13
C TRP A 12 3.54 -5.89 5.68
N PRO A 13 2.36 -5.85 5.03
CA PRO A 13 2.27 -5.34 3.65
C PRO A 13 2.64 -3.86 3.54
N GLN A 14 2.36 -3.06 4.57
CA GLN A 14 2.71 -1.65 4.62
C GLN A 14 4.23 -1.47 4.70
N ARG A 15 4.88 -2.27 5.56
CA ARG A 15 6.34 -2.25 5.73
C ARG A 15 7.05 -2.63 4.44
N GLU A 16 6.66 -3.75 3.84
CA GLU A 16 7.28 -4.24 2.60
C GLU A 16 7.02 -3.28 1.42
N ALA A 17 5.85 -2.66 1.33
CA ALA A 17 5.58 -1.65 0.31
C ALA A 17 6.51 -0.42 0.44
N LEU A 18 6.74 0.07 1.67
CA LEU A 18 7.66 1.18 1.91
C LEU A 18 9.11 0.80 1.63
N LYS A 19 9.55 -0.40 2.03
CA LYS A 19 10.87 -0.93 1.67
C LYS A 19 11.04 -0.98 0.16
N SER A 20 10.03 -1.47 -0.55
CA SER A 20 10.02 -1.55 -2.01
C SER A 20 10.17 -0.17 -2.67
N ALA A 21 9.42 0.85 -2.20
CA ALA A 21 9.51 2.20 -2.73
C ALA A 21 10.82 2.92 -2.40
N LEU A 22 11.44 2.62 -1.25
CA LEU A 22 12.71 3.21 -0.83
C LEU A 22 13.91 2.55 -1.51
N GLN A 23 13.90 1.23 -1.64
CA GLN A 23 15.04 0.46 -2.16
C GLN A 23 14.97 0.25 -3.67
N TYR A 24 13.77 0.05 -4.21
CA TYR A 24 13.53 -0.27 -5.62
C TYR A 24 12.39 0.59 -6.22
N PRO A 25 12.50 1.93 -6.20
CA PRO A 25 11.44 2.82 -6.68
C PRO A 25 11.04 2.53 -8.13
N ALA A 26 11.97 2.11 -8.99
CA ALA A 26 11.66 1.74 -10.38
C ALA A 26 10.77 0.49 -10.50
N LEU A 27 10.83 -0.45 -9.53
CA LEU A 27 9.98 -1.65 -9.51
C LEU A 27 8.65 -1.38 -8.80
N ALA A 28 8.67 -0.60 -7.71
CA ALA A 28 7.45 -0.21 -7.00
C ALA A 28 6.56 0.69 -7.88
N GLY A 29 7.18 1.69 -8.50
CA GLY A 29 6.67 2.46 -9.61
C GLY A 29 5.28 3.09 -9.39
N PRO A 30 4.56 3.37 -10.49
CA PRO A 30 3.25 4.02 -10.45
C PRO A 30 2.21 3.30 -9.59
N VAL A 31 2.35 1.98 -9.41
CA VAL A 31 1.46 1.19 -8.56
C VAL A 31 1.56 1.68 -7.12
N PHE A 32 2.77 1.79 -6.57
CA PHE A 32 2.97 2.33 -5.23
C PHE A 32 2.45 3.77 -5.09
N ASP A 33 2.76 4.62 -6.07
CA ASP A 33 2.34 6.03 -6.04
C ASP A 33 0.80 6.17 -6.09
N SER A 34 0.11 5.23 -6.75
CA SER A 34 -1.36 5.19 -6.83
C SER A 34 -2.07 4.68 -5.56
N LEU A 35 -1.35 4.11 -4.61
CA LEU A 35 -1.94 3.59 -3.38
C LEU A 35 -2.56 4.72 -2.56
N ALA A 36 -3.81 4.53 -2.16
CA ALA A 36 -4.51 5.44 -1.25
C ALA A 36 -3.72 5.58 0.06
N ALA A 37 -3.59 6.81 0.58
CA ALA A 37 -2.82 7.09 1.80
C ALA A 37 -3.34 6.30 3.01
N GLU A 38 -4.66 6.04 3.04
CA GLU A 38 -5.37 5.26 4.05
C GLU A 38 -5.00 3.76 4.04
N SER A 39 -4.27 3.31 3.02
CA SER A 39 -3.64 1.97 3.00
C SER A 39 -2.60 1.83 4.12
N PHE A 40 -2.00 2.94 4.56
CA PHE A 40 -1.04 2.98 5.66
C PHE A 40 -1.73 3.39 6.96
N THR A 41 -1.91 2.43 7.87
CA THR A 41 -2.69 2.61 9.10
C THR A 41 -1.84 2.98 10.31
N HIS A 42 -0.56 2.60 10.31
CA HIS A 42 0.33 2.95 11.40
C HIS A 42 0.90 4.36 11.19
N PRO A 43 0.85 5.28 12.18
CA PRO A 43 1.28 6.67 12.01
C PRO A 43 2.71 6.83 11.47
N GLY A 44 3.62 5.94 11.88
CA GLY A 44 4.99 5.92 11.36
C GLY A 44 5.09 5.59 9.88
N TYR A 45 4.27 4.66 9.39
CA TYR A 45 4.25 4.31 7.97
C TYR A 45 3.53 5.36 7.13
N THR A 46 2.46 5.96 7.67
CA THR A 46 1.81 7.11 7.05
C THR A 46 2.79 8.28 6.87
N ALA A 47 3.61 8.58 7.88
CA ALA A 47 4.62 9.63 7.80
C ALA A 47 5.68 9.34 6.71
N VAL A 48 6.15 8.10 6.60
CA VAL A 48 7.11 7.72 5.53
C VAL A 48 6.45 7.77 4.15
N ARG A 49 5.21 7.29 3.99
CA ARG A 49 4.47 7.37 2.72
C ARG A 49 4.28 8.81 2.27
N ALA A 50 3.93 9.72 3.18
CA ALA A 50 3.79 11.14 2.89
C ALA A 50 5.13 11.79 2.51
N ALA A 51 6.22 11.40 3.19
CA ALA A 51 7.56 11.87 2.86
C ALA A 51 8.02 11.42 1.46
N ILE A 52 7.71 10.17 1.07
CA ILE A 52 7.97 9.68 -0.29
C ILE A 52 7.22 10.52 -1.34
N GLU A 53 5.95 10.86 -1.07
CA GLU A 53 5.16 11.72 -1.96
C GLU A 53 5.76 13.11 -2.10
N ALA A 54 6.09 13.74 -0.96
CA ALA A 54 6.67 15.08 -0.92
C ALA A 54 8.05 15.15 -1.59
N ALA A 55 8.81 14.04 -1.60
CA ALA A 55 10.07 13.92 -2.30
C ALA A 55 9.92 13.70 -3.83
N GLY A 56 8.69 13.61 -4.33
CA GLY A 56 8.37 13.46 -5.76
C GLY A 56 7.89 12.07 -6.18
N GLY A 57 7.65 11.17 -5.22
CA GLY A 57 7.19 9.80 -5.48
C GLY A 57 8.24 8.91 -6.15
N THR A 58 7.87 7.66 -6.42
CA THR A 58 8.76 6.71 -7.09
C THR A 58 9.04 7.07 -8.55
N ALA A 59 8.16 7.89 -9.15
CA ALA A 59 8.32 8.44 -10.50
C ALA A 59 9.42 9.51 -10.65
N SER A 60 10.05 9.96 -9.56
CA SER A 60 11.13 10.98 -9.59
C SER A 60 12.38 10.53 -10.38
N GLY A 61 12.59 9.22 -10.53
CA GLY A 61 13.76 8.65 -11.20
C GLY A 61 15.06 8.70 -10.39
N VAL A 62 15.02 9.20 -9.15
CA VAL A 62 16.17 9.21 -8.23
C VAL A 62 16.20 7.89 -7.45
N THR A 63 17.40 7.32 -7.26
CA THR A 63 17.57 6.03 -6.58
C THR A 63 18.74 6.05 -5.58
N GLY A 64 18.86 4.99 -4.78
CA GLY A 64 19.99 4.79 -3.86
C GLY A 64 20.07 5.83 -2.75
N ALA A 65 21.27 6.13 -2.26
CA ALA A 65 21.47 6.99 -1.10
C ALA A 65 20.89 8.40 -1.27
N GLN A 66 20.95 8.97 -2.48
CA GLN A 66 20.36 10.28 -2.77
C GLN A 66 18.83 10.26 -2.58
N TRP A 67 18.18 9.20 -3.02
CA TRP A 67 16.74 9.05 -2.85
C TRP A 67 16.35 8.94 -1.37
N ILE A 68 17.06 8.13 -0.59
CA ILE A 68 16.82 7.98 0.84
C ILE A 68 17.01 9.32 1.58
N GLU A 69 18.03 10.09 1.21
CA GLU A 69 18.25 11.45 1.74
C GLU A 69 17.07 12.37 1.44
N MET A 70 16.64 12.45 0.17
CA MET A 70 15.53 13.30 -0.24
C MET A 70 14.24 12.98 0.52
N VAL A 71 13.91 11.70 0.69
CA VAL A 71 12.74 11.28 1.48
C VAL A 71 12.90 11.65 2.95
N ARG A 72 14.10 11.44 3.51
CA ARG A 72 14.37 11.75 4.92
C ARG A 72 14.23 13.25 5.21
N GLU A 73 14.61 14.11 4.28
CA GLU A 73 14.45 15.57 4.43
C GLU A 73 12.98 16.01 4.51
N GLN A 74 12.02 15.17 4.08
CA GLN A 74 10.59 15.50 4.13
C GLN A 74 9.90 15.10 5.44
N VAL A 75 10.54 14.34 6.32
CA VAL A 75 9.92 13.95 7.59
C VAL A 75 10.11 15.01 8.68
N ALA A 76 9.09 15.20 9.53
CA ALA A 76 9.11 16.24 10.55
C ALA A 76 9.82 15.83 11.86
N THR A 77 10.07 14.54 12.08
CA THR A 77 10.60 14.05 13.38
C THR A 77 11.82 13.14 13.22
N PRO A 78 12.75 13.14 14.21
CA PRO A 78 13.89 12.23 14.22
C PRO A 78 13.50 10.76 14.18
N GLU A 79 12.37 10.38 14.81
CA GLU A 79 11.90 8.99 14.80
C GLU A 79 11.46 8.55 13.41
N ALA A 80 10.77 9.42 12.65
CA ALA A 80 10.39 9.15 11.27
C ALA A 80 11.63 9.09 10.36
N ALA A 81 12.63 9.96 10.59
CA ALA A 81 13.89 9.94 9.85
C ALA A 81 14.66 8.63 10.07
N SER A 82 14.69 8.16 11.32
CA SER A 82 15.26 6.84 11.64
C SER A 82 14.50 5.70 10.96
N LEU A 83 13.17 5.79 10.86
CA LEU A 83 12.36 4.77 10.20
C LEU A 83 12.61 4.75 8.69
N VAL A 84 12.77 5.89 8.03
CA VAL A 84 13.18 5.97 6.61
C VAL A 84 14.50 5.23 6.39
N ASN A 85 15.51 5.50 7.22
CA ASN A 85 16.82 4.85 7.11
C ASN A 85 16.72 3.33 7.34
N GLU A 86 15.96 2.91 8.35
CA GLU A 86 15.73 1.49 8.68
C GLU A 86 15.08 0.75 7.50
N LEU A 87 13.99 1.29 6.96
CA LEU A 87 13.28 0.70 5.81
C LEU A 87 14.09 0.78 4.52
N GLY A 88 14.97 1.76 4.38
CA GLY A 88 15.84 1.93 3.22
C GLY A 88 16.97 0.89 3.12
N VAL A 89 17.23 0.12 4.18
CA VAL A 89 18.30 -0.89 4.20
C VAL A 89 17.85 -2.27 4.70
N GLU A 90 16.67 -2.37 5.30
CA GLU A 90 16.14 -3.66 5.74
C GLU A 90 15.96 -4.62 4.58
N ALA A 91 16.54 -5.81 4.67
CA ALA A 91 16.47 -6.81 3.62
C ALA A 91 15.03 -7.15 3.23
N ILE A 92 14.76 -7.15 1.93
CA ILE A 92 13.55 -7.73 1.36
C ILE A 92 13.80 -9.24 1.22
N ASN A 93 12.86 -10.06 1.69
CA ASN A 93 13.00 -11.52 1.67
C ASN A 93 12.66 -12.11 0.28
N ALA A 94 13.39 -11.67 -0.74
CA ALA A 94 13.32 -12.15 -2.11
C ALA A 94 14.71 -12.03 -2.75
N ASP A 95 15.08 -13.00 -3.58
CA ASP A 95 16.25 -12.88 -4.45
C ASP A 95 15.96 -11.93 -5.64
N ASP A 96 17.01 -11.52 -6.34
CA ASP A 96 16.90 -10.58 -7.46
C ASP A 96 15.95 -11.06 -8.57
N GLU A 97 15.89 -12.36 -8.82
CA GLU A 97 15.02 -12.97 -9.84
C GLU A 97 13.54 -12.87 -9.46
N ARG A 98 13.21 -13.04 -8.18
CA ARG A 98 11.84 -13.00 -7.66
C ARG A 98 11.40 -11.62 -7.23
N LEU A 99 12.35 -10.70 -7.04
CA LEU A 99 12.08 -9.37 -6.49
C LEU A 99 10.97 -8.60 -7.22
N PRO A 100 10.90 -8.52 -8.57
CA PRO A 100 9.80 -7.83 -9.24
C PRO A 100 8.42 -8.43 -8.93
N ARG A 101 8.33 -9.77 -8.88
CA ARG A 101 7.09 -10.48 -8.56
C ARG A 101 6.71 -10.31 -7.10
N TYR A 102 7.69 -10.33 -6.21
CA TYR A 102 7.51 -10.10 -4.78
C TYR A 102 6.92 -8.71 -4.51
N ILE A 103 7.53 -7.66 -5.08
CA ILE A 103 7.06 -6.27 -4.92
C ILE A 103 5.64 -6.14 -5.46
N GLY A 104 5.36 -6.67 -6.64
CA GLY A 104 4.01 -6.68 -7.21
C GLY A 104 2.98 -7.34 -6.30
N GLY A 105 3.32 -8.50 -5.72
CA GLY A 105 2.45 -9.22 -4.80
C GLY A 105 2.18 -8.46 -3.49
N VAL A 106 3.21 -7.82 -2.93
CA VAL A 106 3.09 -6.96 -1.73
C VAL A 106 2.16 -5.78 -1.97
N LEU A 107 2.33 -5.06 -3.10
CA LEU A 107 1.50 -3.90 -3.42
C LEU A 107 0.05 -4.33 -3.68
N ALA A 108 -0.16 -5.44 -4.40
CA ALA A 108 -1.49 -6.01 -4.62
C ALA A 108 -2.16 -6.40 -3.30
N ARG A 109 -1.42 -7.00 -2.36
CA ARG A 109 -1.93 -7.35 -1.03
C ARG A 109 -2.32 -6.12 -0.22
N LEU A 110 -1.50 -5.08 -0.23
CA LEU A 110 -1.80 -3.83 0.47
C LEU A 110 -3.07 -3.15 -0.09
N GLN A 111 -3.18 -3.11 -1.41
CA GLN A 111 -4.35 -2.56 -2.09
C GLN A 111 -5.61 -3.41 -1.83
N GLU A 112 -5.50 -4.73 -1.81
CA GLU A 112 -6.59 -5.65 -1.50
C GLU A 112 -7.19 -5.39 -0.11
N VAL A 113 -6.35 -5.17 0.90
CA VAL A 113 -6.78 -4.84 2.26
C VAL A 113 -7.55 -3.51 2.30
N TRP A 114 -7.08 -2.50 1.56
CA TRP A 114 -7.80 -1.23 1.45
C TRP A 114 -9.15 -1.37 0.74
N ILE A 115 -9.19 -2.04 -0.41
CA ILE A 115 -10.44 -2.34 -1.14
C ILE A 115 -11.43 -3.14 -0.26
N GLY A 116 -10.94 -4.09 0.53
CA GLY A 116 -11.77 -4.86 1.47
C GLY A 116 -12.49 -3.98 2.50
N ARG A 117 -11.84 -2.93 3.00
CA ARG A 117 -12.46 -1.95 3.91
C ARG A 117 -13.52 -1.10 3.19
N GLN A 118 -13.21 -0.63 1.98
CA GLN A 118 -14.15 0.14 1.17
C GLN A 118 -15.41 -0.69 0.82
N ILE A 119 -15.24 -1.97 0.49
CA ILE A 119 -16.36 -2.91 0.28
C ILE A 119 -17.23 -3.03 1.54
N ALA A 120 -16.62 -3.13 2.73
CA ALA A 120 -17.36 -3.23 3.98
C ALA A 120 -18.19 -1.97 4.25
N GLU A 121 -17.64 -0.78 3.98
CA GLU A 121 -18.33 0.50 4.09
C GLU A 121 -19.52 0.59 3.12
N VAL A 122 -19.31 0.24 1.85
CA VAL A 122 -20.37 0.23 0.82
C VAL A 122 -21.48 -0.76 1.18
N LYS A 123 -21.15 -1.99 1.62
CA LYS A 123 -22.14 -2.97 2.08
C LYS A 123 -22.93 -2.45 3.28
N SER A 124 -22.25 -1.81 4.23
CA SER A 124 -22.90 -1.21 5.41
C SER A 124 -23.89 -0.10 5.01
N LYS A 125 -23.54 0.72 4.02
CA LYS A 125 -24.45 1.75 3.46
C LYS A 125 -25.65 1.11 2.78
N LEU A 126 -25.45 0.14 1.88
CA LEU A 126 -26.52 -0.58 1.19
C LEU A 126 -27.52 -1.25 2.14
N GLN A 127 -27.05 -1.84 3.25
CA GLN A 127 -27.92 -2.48 4.25
C GLN A 127 -28.90 -1.51 4.93
N ARG A 128 -28.58 -0.21 4.96
CA ARG A 128 -29.44 0.82 5.56
C ARG A 128 -30.31 1.55 4.53
N MET A 129 -30.11 1.32 3.24
CA MET A 129 -30.86 1.97 2.17
C MET A 129 -32.14 1.18 1.86
N SER A 130 -33.22 1.90 1.55
CA SER A 130 -34.46 1.29 1.05
C SER A 130 -34.35 1.09 -0.46
N PRO A 131 -34.35 -0.15 -0.98
CA PRO A 131 -34.27 -0.39 -2.42
C PRO A 131 -35.53 0.06 -3.18
N VAL A 132 -36.62 0.36 -2.47
CA VAL A 132 -37.88 0.82 -3.06
C VAL A 132 -37.95 2.34 -3.11
N GLU A 133 -37.52 3.02 -2.05
CA GLU A 133 -37.56 4.49 -1.97
C GLU A 133 -36.34 5.15 -2.62
N GLN A 134 -35.20 4.43 -2.66
CA GLN A 134 -33.90 4.92 -3.14
C GLN A 134 -33.35 4.02 -4.27
N GLY A 135 -34.23 3.50 -5.13
CA GLY A 135 -33.91 2.46 -6.12
C GLY A 135 -32.72 2.80 -7.02
N ASP A 136 -32.68 4.00 -7.61
CA ASP A 136 -31.58 4.40 -8.51
C ASP A 136 -30.23 4.50 -7.77
N GLU A 137 -30.20 5.12 -6.59
CA GLU A 137 -28.97 5.23 -5.77
C GLU A 137 -28.51 3.85 -5.28
N TYR A 138 -29.46 2.99 -4.91
CA TYR A 138 -29.18 1.61 -4.52
C TYR A 138 -28.53 0.83 -5.66
N HIS A 139 -29.10 0.91 -6.87
CA HIS A 139 -28.58 0.19 -8.04
C HIS A 139 -27.20 0.68 -8.47
N ALA A 140 -26.97 2.00 -8.44
CA ALA A 140 -25.64 2.56 -8.70
C ALA A 140 -24.60 2.03 -7.70
N LEU A 141 -24.89 2.13 -6.40
CA LEU A 141 -23.98 1.70 -5.34
C LEU A 141 -23.75 0.17 -5.33
N PHE A 142 -24.77 -0.61 -5.71
CA PHE A 142 -24.63 -2.05 -5.91
C PHE A 142 -23.72 -2.36 -7.11
N GLY A 143 -23.81 -1.59 -8.20
CA GLY A 143 -22.91 -1.70 -9.34
C GLY A 143 -21.45 -1.46 -8.96
N ASP A 144 -21.19 -0.39 -8.19
CA ASP A 144 -19.86 -0.09 -7.65
C ASP A 144 -19.34 -1.24 -6.77
N LEU A 145 -20.19 -1.77 -5.90
CA LEU A 145 -19.83 -2.91 -5.05
C LEU A 145 -19.39 -4.13 -5.86
N VAL A 146 -20.12 -4.47 -6.94
CA VAL A 146 -19.76 -5.60 -7.82
C VAL A 146 -18.40 -5.37 -8.49
N ALA A 147 -18.15 -4.15 -8.99
CA ALA A 147 -16.88 -3.79 -9.59
C ALA A 147 -15.72 -3.89 -8.57
N MET A 148 -15.92 -3.42 -7.35
CA MET A 148 -14.92 -3.49 -6.28
C MET A 148 -14.63 -4.94 -5.87
N GLU A 149 -15.63 -5.81 -5.76
CA GLU A 149 -15.45 -7.23 -5.45
C GLU A 149 -14.68 -7.97 -6.56
N ALA A 150 -15.00 -7.68 -7.83
CA ALA A 150 -14.28 -8.21 -8.97
C ALA A 150 -12.81 -7.75 -8.97
N TYR A 151 -12.58 -6.45 -8.71
CA TYR A 151 -11.24 -5.91 -8.61
C TYR A 151 -10.44 -6.54 -7.46
N ARG A 152 -11.05 -6.67 -6.27
CA ARG A 152 -10.45 -7.35 -5.11
C ARG A 152 -10.04 -8.78 -5.43
N ARG A 153 -10.86 -9.52 -6.20
CA ARG A 153 -10.53 -10.88 -6.63
C ARG A 153 -9.25 -10.89 -7.47
N SER A 154 -9.12 -9.97 -8.43
CA SER A 154 -7.92 -9.88 -9.28
C SER A 154 -6.66 -9.53 -8.48
N LEU A 155 -6.79 -8.69 -7.44
CA LEU A 155 -5.67 -8.37 -6.54
C LEU A 155 -5.25 -9.58 -5.71
N LEU A 156 -6.21 -10.40 -5.24
CA LEU A 156 -5.90 -11.65 -4.54
C LEU A 156 -5.13 -12.62 -5.44
N GLU A 157 -5.50 -12.74 -6.72
CA GLU A 157 -4.78 -13.59 -7.68
C GLU A 157 -3.34 -13.10 -7.91
N GLN A 158 -3.15 -11.77 -8.02
CA GLN A 158 -1.82 -11.16 -8.14
C GLN A 158 -0.98 -11.36 -6.87
N ALA A 159 -1.58 -11.18 -5.69
CA ALA A 159 -0.91 -11.37 -4.41
C ALA A 159 -0.53 -12.84 -4.18
N SER A 160 -1.45 -13.79 -4.45
CA SER A 160 -1.19 -15.24 -4.36
C SER A 160 -0.23 -15.76 -5.43
N GLY A 161 -0.05 -15.00 -6.51
CA GLY A 161 1.07 -15.19 -7.42
C GLY A 161 2.42 -15.23 -6.67
N ASN A 162 2.56 -14.63 -5.50
CA ASN A 162 3.78 -14.70 -4.69
C ASN A 162 3.95 -16.03 -3.91
N ASP A 163 2.86 -16.74 -3.60
CA ASP A 163 2.87 -17.94 -2.74
C ASP A 163 3.19 -19.25 -3.51
N LEU A 164 3.12 -19.23 -4.84
CA LEU A 164 3.20 -20.45 -5.68
C LEU A 164 4.62 -20.97 -5.98
N THR A 165 5.65 -20.54 -5.27
CA THR A 165 7.03 -21.06 -5.42
C THR A 165 7.77 -21.17 -4.09
N ALA A 166 7.18 -21.87 -3.12
CA ALA A 166 7.91 -22.44 -1.98
C ALA A 166 8.55 -23.79 -2.38
#